data_AF-A0A840QIJ0-F1
#
_entry.id   AF-A0A840QIJ0-F1
#
_cell.length_a   1.000
_cell.length_b   1.000
_cell.length_c   1.000
_cell.angle_alpha   90.00
_cell.angle_beta   90.00
_cell.angle_gamma   90.00
#
_symmetry.space_group_name_H-M   'P 1'
#
loop_
_entity.id
_entity.type
_entity.pdbx_description
1 polymer ?
#
loop_
_entity_poly.entity_id
_entity_poly.type
_entity_poly.pdbx_seq_one_letter_code
_entity_poly.pdbx_strand_id
1 'polypeptide(L)' 'MIVKIMLSWAIIFPILPTVVLIVIDYFKGVPIELTYYLPSFLGFAVGGILVGFVMYQVQKLR' A
#
# COMPACT_ATOMS: atom_id res chain seq x y z
N MET A 1 -14.13 -12.36 -10.07
CA MET A 1 -13.93 -12.24 -8.60
C MET A 1 -12.46 -12.04 -8.22
N ILE A 2 -11.51 -12.75 -8.84
CA ILE A 2 -10.07 -12.73 -8.47
C ILE A 2 -9.35 -11.41 -8.87
N VAL A 3 -9.72 -10.77 -9.98
CA VAL A 3 -9.19 -9.43 -10.35
C VAL A 3 -9.56 -8.36 -9.30
N LYS A 4 -10.73 -8.52 -8.67
CA LYS A 4 -11.18 -7.63 -7.59
C LYS A 4 -10.24 -7.73 -6.37
N ILE A 5 -9.79 -8.95 -6.04
CA ILE A 5 -8.82 -9.19 -4.95
C ILE A 5 -7.48 -8.52 -5.27
N MET A 6 -6.98 -8.64 -6.50
CA MET A 6 -5.76 -7.97 -6.94
C MET A 6 -5.84 -6.44 -6.78
N LEU A 7 -6.93 -5.84 -7.26
CA LEU A 7 -7.14 -4.39 -7.17
C LEU A 7 -7.36 -3.93 -5.73
N SER A 8 -7.97 -4.74 -4.87
CA SER A 8 -8.08 -4.45 -3.44
C SER A 8 -6.71 -4.39 -2.76
N TRP A 9 -5.78 -5.28 -3.11
CA TRP A 9 -4.41 -5.23 -2.58
C TRP A 9 -3.64 -3.98 -3.04
N ALA A 10 -3.88 -3.50 -4.25
CA ALA A 10 -3.28 -2.25 -4.74
C ALA A 10 -3.73 -1.00 -3.96
N ILE A 11 -4.87 -1.06 -3.26
CA ILE A 11 -5.41 0.07 -2.47
C ILE A 11 -5.11 -0.11 -0.98
N ILE A 12 -5.36 -1.29 -0.42
CA ILE A 12 -5.18 -1.54 1.02
C ILE A 12 -3.69 -1.48 1.41
N PHE A 13 -2.83 -2.04 0.55
CA PHE A 13 -1.40 -2.14 0.83
C PHE A 13 -0.68 -0.79 0.90
N PRO A 14 -0.98 0.24 0.10
CA PRO A 14 -0.39 1.57 0.30
C PRO A 14 -0.98 2.35 1.46
N ILE A 15 -2.26 2.17 1.79
CA ILE A 15 -2.91 2.93 2.86
C ILE A 15 -2.31 2.60 4.23
N LEU A 16 -2.20 1.31 4.57
CA LEU A 16 -1.70 0.87 5.88
C LEU A 16 -0.31 1.43 6.26
N PRO A 17 0.75 1.23 5.46
CA PRO A 17 2.08 1.74 5.78
C PRO A 17 2.16 3.26 5.72
N THR A 18 1.36 3.92 4.86
CA THR A 18 1.30 5.38 4.82
C THR A 18 0.69 5.94 6.10
N VAL A 19 -0.37 5.33 6.62
CA VAL A 19 -0.95 5.68 7.93
C VAL A 19 0.07 5.47 9.05
N VAL A 20 0.81 4.36 9.03
CA VAL A 20 1.85 4.10 10.02
C VAL A 20 2.96 5.15 9.96
N LEU A 21 3.41 5.56 8.77
CA LEU A 21 4.40 6.63 8.61
C LEU A 21 3.91 7.96 9.17
N ILE A 22 2.68 8.36 8.83
CA ILE A 22 2.07 9.60 9.35
C ILE A 22 2.01 9.57 10.88
N VAL A 23 1.63 8.44 11.48
CA VAL A 23 1.57 8.28 12.93
C VAL A 23 2.96 8.39 13.56
N ILE A 24 3.97 7.74 12.96
CA ILE A 24 5.36 7.83 13.42
C ILE A 24 5.86 9.27 13.38
N ASP A 25 5.61 9.98 12.28
CA ASP A 25 6.08 11.34 12.09
C ASP A 25 5.34 12.34 12.99
N TYR A 26 4.06 12.08 13.29
CA TYR A 26 3.30 12.79 14.32
C TYR A 26 3.97 12.67 15.70
N PHE A 27 4.35 11.46 16.12
CA PHE A 27 5.05 11.25 17.40
C PHE A 27 6.45 11.86 17.44
N LYS A 28 7.12 12.00 16.28
CA LYS A 28 8.43 12.66 16.17
C LYS A 28 8.34 14.19 16.15
N GLY A 29 7.14 14.77 16.06
CA GLY A 29 6.96 16.22 15.93
C GLY A 29 7.43 16.79 14.59
N VAL A 30 7.53 15.95 13.54
CA VAL A 30 7.89 16.38 12.20
C VAL A 30 6.68 17.04 11.53
N PRO A 31 6.84 18.14 10.77
CA PRO A 31 5.73 18.74 10.04
C PRO A 31 5.10 17.74 9.07
N ILE A 32 3.78 17.55 9.21
CA ILE A 32 3.00 16.64 8.39
C ILE A 32 2.55 17.38 7.12
N GLU A 33 3.24 17.16 6.00
CA GLU A 33 2.76 17.57 4.68
C GLU A 33 2.43 16.35 3.83
N LEU A 34 1.22 16.31 3.25
CA LEU A 34 0.74 15.19 2.44
C LEU A 34 1.66 14.88 1.24
N THR A 35 2.33 15.89 0.71
CA THR A 35 3.29 15.79 -0.40
C THR A 35 4.51 14.93 -0.05
N TYR A 36 4.96 14.93 1.20
CA TYR A 36 6.09 14.09 1.64
C TYR A 36 5.77 12.59 1.61
N TYR A 37 4.51 12.23 1.83
CA TYR A 37 4.07 10.83 1.84
C TYR A 37 3.72 10.31 0.44
N LEU A 38 3.59 11.19 -0.54
CA LEU A 38 3.18 10.84 -1.91
C LEU A 38 4.15 9.84 -2.58
N PRO A 39 5.49 10.02 -2.52
CA PRO A 39 6.43 9.04 -3.08
C PRO A 39 6.33 7.67 -2.40
N SER A 40 6.21 7.64 -1.07
CA SER A 40 6.05 6.40 -0.31
C SER A 40 4.73 5.71 -0.65
N PHE A 41 3.63 6.46 -0.71
CA PHE A 41 2.31 5.95 -1.09
C PHE A 41 2.31 5.33 -2.48
N LEU A 42 2.90 6.01 -3.48
CA LEU A 42 3.02 5.49 -4.84
C LEU A 42 3.94 4.26 -4.91
N GLY A 43 5.05 4.26 -4.17
CA GLY A 43 5.93 3.10 -4.04
C GLY A 43 5.21 1.88 -3.46
N PHE A 44 4.42 2.09 -2.40
CA PHE A 44 3.60 1.02 -1.83
C PHE A 44 2.45 0.59 -2.75
N ALA A 45 1.91 1.49 -3.58
CA ALA A 45 0.87 1.11 -4.55
C ALA A 45 1.43 0.15 -5.62
N VAL A 46 2.63 0.43 -6.13
CA VAL A 46 3.35 -0.48 -7.03
C VAL A 46 3.64 -1.82 -6.34
N GLY A 47 4.11 -1.78 -5.09
CA GLY A 47 4.30 -2.99 -4.28
C GLY A 47 3.00 -3.79 -4.08
N GLY A 48 1.89 -3.11 -3.81
CA GLY A 48 0.57 -3.72 -3.63
C GLY A 48 0.06 -4.41 -4.90
N ILE A 49 0.38 -3.89 -6.08
CA ILE A 49 0.08 -4.55 -7.36
C ILE A 49 0.88 -5.85 -7.51
N LEU A 50 2.18 -5.84 -7.18
CA LEU A 50 3.03 -7.04 -7.23
C LEU A 50 2.54 -8.11 -6.25
N VAL A 51 2.24 -7.73 -5.00
CA VAL A 51 1.67 -8.63 -3.99
C VAL A 51 0.32 -9.18 -4.47
N GLY A 52 -0.55 -8.32 -5.00
CA GLY A 52 -1.82 -8.72 -5.58
C GLY A 52 -1.64 -9.75 -6.70
N PHE A 53 -0.68 -9.54 -7.61
CA PHE A 53 -0.38 -10.46 -8.70
C PHE A 53 0.10 -11.83 -8.17
N VAL A 54 1.00 -11.85 -7.19
CA VAL A 54 1.44 -13.10 -6.56
C VAL A 54 0.26 -13.84 -5.93
N MET A 55 -0.60 -13.14 -5.19
CA MET A 55 -1.79 -13.73 -4.57
C MET A 55 -2.79 -14.26 -5.61
N TYR A 56 -2.93 -13.57 -6.75
CA TYR A 56 -3.71 -14.06 -7.89
C TYR A 56 -3.16 -15.41 -8.40
N GLN A 57 -1.84 -15.50 -8.61
CA GLN A 57 -1.23 -16.75 -9.10
C GLN A 57 -1.38 -17.88 -8.08
N VAL A 58 -1.18 -17.60 -6.78
CA VAL A 58 -1.39 -18.59 -5.70
C VAL A 58 -2.83 -19.11 -5.69
N GLN A 59 -3.83 -18.24 -5.84
CA GLN A 59 -5.23 -18.65 -5.91
C GLN A 59 -5.56 -19.42 -7.18
N LYS A 60 -4.89 -19.13 -8.29
CA LYS A 60 -5.09 -19.84 -9.55
C LYS A 60 -4.48 -21.24 -9.56
N LEU A 61 -3.39 -21.44 -8.82
CA LEU A 61 -2.65 -22.71 -8.73
C LEU A 61 -3.18 -23.64 -7.63
N ARG A 62 -4.07 -23.16 -6.77
CA ARG A 62 -4.73 -23.92 -5.72
C ARG A 62 -6.11 -24.37 -6.17
#